data_AF-A0A7U9QWK2-F1
#
_entry.id   AF-A0A7U9QWK2-F1
#
_cell.length_a   1.000
_cell.length_b   1.000
_cell.length_c   1.000
_cell.angle_alpha   90.00
_cell.angle_beta   90.00
_cell.angle_gamma   90.00
#
_symmetry.space_group_name_H-M   'P 1'
#
loop_
_entity.id
_entity.type
_entity.pdbx_description
1 polymer ?
#
loop_
_entity_poly.entity_id
_entity_poly.type
_entity_poly.pdbx_seq_one_letter_code
_entity_poly.pdbx_strand_id
1 'polypeptide(L)'
;MLVQISAGQGPEECQLAVGKLFAEWKKEFPDIQEIALREGRRKCCFHSILFETGADMSSLEGTVLWICKSPVRPGHKRKNWYVDVSIIPEREEVPSEADYRIEKFHSGGKGGQNVNKVETGVRVIHIPTGITVASTEERSQYMNKQKALKRLQGILTAMEQAAGDKQANQAWREHTRIVRGNPVRVYEGMDFRREAGHMRCADQRTKNAL
;
A
#
# COMPACT_ATOMS: atom_id res chain seq x y z
N MET A 1 1.28 -1.62 -12.81
CA MET A 1 0.28 -1.53 -11.71
C MET A 1 0.51 -2.68 -10.75
N LEU A 2 0.51 -2.39 -9.44
CA LEU A 2 0.68 -3.38 -8.38
C LEU A 2 -0.68 -3.92 -7.93
N VAL A 3 -0.83 -5.24 -7.90
CA VAL A 3 -2.07 -5.92 -7.53
C VAL A 3 -1.78 -6.97 -6.47
N GLN A 4 -2.61 -7.00 -5.43
CA GLN A 4 -2.54 -8.00 -4.39
C GLN A 4 -3.83 -8.83 -4.34
N ILE A 5 -3.67 -10.15 -4.30
CA ILE A 5 -4.75 -11.10 -4.02
C ILE A 5 -4.55 -11.62 -2.60
N SER A 6 -5.60 -11.60 -1.77
CA SER A 6 -5.54 -11.98 -0.36
C SER A 6 -6.66 -12.93 0.05
N ALA A 7 -6.32 -13.98 0.79
CA ALA A 7 -7.30 -14.84 1.47
C ALA A 7 -7.88 -14.18 2.73
N GLY A 8 -7.33 -13.05 3.17
CA GLY A 8 -7.66 -12.40 4.44
C GLY A 8 -7.49 -13.37 5.63
N GLN A 9 -8.47 -13.37 6.54
CA GLN A 9 -8.59 -14.35 7.64
C GLN A 9 -9.41 -15.59 7.23
N GLY A 10 -9.49 -15.88 5.93
CA GLY A 10 -10.20 -17.03 5.39
C GLY A 10 -9.53 -18.36 5.74
N PRO A 11 -10.29 -19.47 5.76
CA PRO A 11 -9.73 -20.79 5.99
C PRO A 11 -8.85 -21.25 4.80
N GLU A 12 -8.21 -22.40 4.92
CA GLU A 12 -7.32 -22.96 3.88
C GLU A 12 -7.98 -23.06 2.49
N GLU A 13 -9.30 -23.20 2.39
CA GLU A 13 -9.99 -23.17 1.09
C GLU A 13 -9.89 -21.80 0.39
N CYS A 14 -9.91 -20.70 1.15
CA CYS A 14 -9.66 -19.36 0.60
C CYS A 14 -8.21 -19.21 0.14
N GLN A 15 -7.26 -19.80 0.88
CA GLN A 15 -5.84 -19.78 0.49
C GLN A 15 -5.59 -20.56 -0.81
N LEU A 16 -6.29 -21.68 -0.99
CA LEU A 16 -6.26 -22.43 -2.25
C LEU A 16 -6.91 -21.64 -3.39
N ALA A 17 -7.98 -20.89 -3.10
CA ALA A 17 -8.64 -20.03 -4.06
C ALA A 17 -7.71 -18.92 -4.58
N VAL A 18 -6.88 -18.33 -3.71
CA VAL A 18 -5.84 -17.35 -4.10
C VAL A 18 -4.90 -17.95 -5.16
N GLY A 19 -4.37 -19.15 -4.90
CA GLY A 19 -3.45 -19.82 -5.83
C GLY A 19 -4.11 -20.18 -7.17
N LYS A 20 -5.36 -20.67 -7.13
CA LYS A 20 -6.13 -20.97 -8.36
C LYS A 20 -6.45 -19.72 -9.16
N LEU A 21 -6.86 -18.64 -8.50
CA LEU A 21 -7.14 -17.36 -9.14
C LEU A 21 -5.90 -16.81 -9.84
N PHE A 22 -4.77 -16.79 -9.14
CA PHE A 22 -3.51 -16.33 -9.72
C PHE A 22 -3.07 -17.17 -10.92
N ALA A 23 -3.23 -18.50 -10.85
CA ALA A 23 -2.92 -19.39 -11.96
C ALA A 23 -3.81 -19.15 -13.20
N GLU A 24 -5.10 -18.87 -13.01
CA GLU A 24 -5.99 -18.50 -14.12
C GLU A 24 -5.66 -17.10 -14.68
N TRP A 25 -5.35 -16.14 -13.82
CA TRP A 25 -4.99 -14.79 -14.26
C TRP A 25 -3.67 -14.77 -15.00
N LYS A 26 -2.70 -15.61 -14.64
CA LYS A 26 -1.46 -15.76 -15.41
C LYS A 26 -1.70 -16.27 -16.85
N LYS A 27 -2.82 -16.97 -17.09
CA LYS A 27 -3.23 -17.38 -18.44
C LYS A 27 -3.96 -16.25 -19.17
N GLU A 28 -4.80 -15.48 -18.48
CA GLU A 28 -5.56 -14.35 -19.04
C GLU A 28 -4.66 -13.14 -19.33
N PHE A 29 -3.64 -12.92 -18.49
CA PHE A 29 -2.70 -11.80 -18.51
C PHE A 29 -1.26 -12.35 -18.44
N PRO A 30 -0.62 -12.64 -19.59
CA PRO A 30 0.72 -13.23 -19.63
C PRO A 30 1.83 -12.26 -19.21
N ASP A 31 1.53 -10.97 -19.07
CA ASP A 31 2.44 -9.91 -18.63
C ASP A 31 2.59 -9.83 -17.09
N ILE A 32 1.87 -10.66 -16.34
CA ILE A 32 1.96 -10.71 -14.89
C ILE A 32 3.36 -11.13 -14.43
N GLN A 33 3.99 -10.28 -13.63
CA GLN A 33 5.26 -10.53 -12.95
C GLN A 33 5.04 -10.66 -11.44
N GLU A 34 5.46 -11.77 -10.87
CA GLU A 34 5.32 -12.04 -9.44
C GLU A 34 6.38 -11.23 -8.65
N ILE A 35 5.94 -10.58 -7.57
CA ILE A 35 6.82 -9.80 -6.68
C ILE A 35 7.02 -10.53 -5.35
N ALA A 36 5.92 -10.94 -4.71
CA ALA A 36 5.98 -11.58 -3.41
C ALA A 36 4.86 -12.59 -3.20
N LEU A 37 5.21 -13.73 -2.62
CA LEU A 37 4.28 -14.78 -2.22
C LEU A 37 4.32 -14.96 -0.71
N ARG A 38 3.15 -15.12 -0.09
CA ARG A 38 3.03 -15.63 1.28
C ARG A 38 2.33 -16.98 1.25
N GLU A 39 3.12 -18.04 1.37
CA GLU A 39 2.60 -19.39 1.33
C GLU A 39 1.75 -19.74 2.57
N GLY A 40 0.78 -20.62 2.37
CA GLY A 40 -0.01 -21.26 3.41
C GLY A 40 0.63 -22.57 3.87
N ARG A 41 -0.10 -23.33 4.69
CA ARG A 41 0.41 -24.61 5.25
C ARG A 41 0.50 -25.74 4.22
N ARG A 42 -0.30 -25.69 3.15
CA ARG A 42 -0.33 -26.71 2.08
C ARG A 42 0.21 -26.15 0.78
N LYS A 43 0.69 -27.05 -0.08
CA LYS A 43 1.13 -26.73 -1.44
C LYS A 43 -0.01 -26.05 -2.22
N CYS A 44 0.32 -25.01 -2.98
CA CYS A 44 -0.60 -24.19 -3.76
C CYS A 44 -1.64 -23.39 -2.95
N CYS A 45 -1.52 -23.33 -1.62
CA CYS A 45 -2.29 -22.41 -0.78
C CYS A 45 -1.43 -21.18 -0.47
N PHE A 46 -2.01 -19.98 -0.62
CA PHE A 46 -1.33 -18.73 -0.32
C PHE A 46 -2.20 -17.84 0.55
N HIS A 47 -1.61 -17.21 1.58
CA HIS A 47 -2.27 -16.15 2.33
C HIS A 47 -2.44 -14.91 1.46
N SER A 48 -1.41 -14.55 0.72
CA SER A 48 -1.43 -13.42 -0.20
C SER A 48 -0.42 -13.59 -1.33
N ILE A 49 -0.74 -13.04 -2.49
CA ILE A 49 0.13 -12.96 -3.67
C ILE A 49 0.15 -11.51 -4.13
N LEU A 50 1.34 -10.95 -4.27
CA LEU A 50 1.59 -9.62 -4.83
C LEU A 50 2.27 -9.76 -6.17
N PHE A 51 1.73 -9.09 -7.19
CA PHE A 51 2.28 -9.11 -8.54
C PHE A 51 2.11 -7.75 -9.22
N GLU A 52 2.88 -7.56 -10.28
CA GLU A 52 2.80 -6.41 -11.17
C GLU A 52 2.26 -6.84 -12.53
N THR A 53 1.51 -5.95 -13.17
CA THR A 53 0.98 -6.11 -14.53
C THR A 53 0.93 -4.76 -15.24
N GLY A 54 1.09 -4.77 -16.55
CA GLY A 54 0.85 -3.63 -17.43
C GLY A 54 -0.61 -3.49 -17.87
N ALA A 55 -1.45 -4.51 -17.64
CA ALA A 55 -2.87 -4.48 -17.96
C ALA A 55 -3.69 -3.68 -16.93
N ASP A 56 -4.76 -3.03 -17.39
CA ASP A 56 -5.72 -2.39 -16.50
C ASP A 56 -6.65 -3.44 -15.86
N MET A 57 -6.45 -3.68 -14.57
CA MET A 57 -7.27 -4.59 -13.75
C MET A 57 -8.18 -3.82 -12.79
N SER A 58 -8.38 -2.50 -12.97
CA SER A 58 -9.22 -1.66 -12.10
C SER A 58 -10.65 -2.18 -11.95
N SER A 59 -11.21 -2.78 -13.01
CA SER A 59 -12.52 -3.43 -12.99
C SER A 59 -12.59 -4.69 -12.10
N LEU A 60 -11.44 -5.28 -11.77
CA LEU A 60 -11.29 -6.51 -11.00
C LEU A 60 -11.02 -6.25 -9.51
N GLU A 61 -10.93 -4.98 -9.10
CA GLU A 61 -10.79 -4.62 -7.70
C GLU A 61 -12.06 -4.95 -6.90
N GLY A 62 -11.88 -5.73 -5.84
CA GLY A 62 -12.93 -6.17 -4.93
C GLY A 62 -12.92 -7.67 -4.68
N THR A 63 -14.07 -8.21 -4.30
CA THR A 63 -14.16 -9.60 -3.86
C THR A 63 -14.40 -10.58 -5.02
N VAL A 64 -13.61 -11.64 -5.11
CA VAL A 64 -13.83 -12.77 -6.01
C VAL A 64 -14.45 -13.93 -5.24
N LEU A 65 -15.47 -14.57 -5.83
CA LEU A 65 -16.15 -15.73 -5.25
C LEU A 65 -15.74 -17.01 -5.98
N TRP A 66 -15.33 -18.01 -5.21
CA TRP A 66 -15.17 -19.39 -5.67
C TRP A 66 -16.25 -20.29 -5.05
N ILE A 67 -17.06 -20.93 -5.90
CA ILE A 67 -18.11 -21.88 -5.52
C ILE A 67 -17.59 -23.30 -5.75
N CYS A 68 -17.19 -23.96 -4.67
CA CYS A 68 -16.74 -25.35 -4.69
C CYS A 68 -16.98 -26.02 -3.35
N LYS A 69 -17.39 -27.30 -3.34
CA LYS A 69 -17.35 -28.11 -2.10
C LYS A 69 -15.92 -28.13 -1.56
N SER A 70 -15.75 -28.07 -0.24
CA SER A 70 -14.41 -27.98 0.36
C SER A 70 -13.51 -29.13 -0.10
N PRO A 71 -12.38 -28.85 -0.78
CA PRO A 71 -11.40 -29.88 -1.10
C PRO A 71 -10.45 -30.16 0.06
N VAL A 72 -10.39 -29.27 1.05
CA VAL A 72 -9.49 -29.36 2.21
C VAL A 72 -10.13 -30.17 3.34
N ARG A 73 -11.45 -30.00 3.52
CA ARG A 73 -12.26 -30.63 4.57
C ARG A 73 -13.39 -31.45 3.94
N PRO A 74 -13.16 -32.75 3.65
CA PRO A 74 -14.18 -33.61 3.07
C PRO A 74 -15.47 -33.63 3.91
N GLY A 75 -16.63 -33.56 3.25
CA GLY A 75 -17.94 -33.58 3.92
C GLY A 75 -18.40 -32.24 4.52
N HIS A 76 -17.58 -31.18 4.47
CA HIS A 76 -17.97 -29.87 4.96
C HIS A 76 -19.07 -29.23 4.09
N LYS A 77 -20.13 -28.70 4.72
CA LYS A 77 -21.33 -28.19 4.03
C LYS A 77 -21.11 -26.87 3.27
N ARG A 78 -20.14 -26.05 3.68
CA ARG A 78 -19.84 -24.75 3.04
C ARG A 78 -19.24 -24.96 1.65
N LYS A 79 -19.73 -24.17 0.70
CA LYS A 79 -19.28 -24.18 -0.70
C LYS A 79 -18.81 -22.83 -1.26
N ASN A 80 -19.02 -21.73 -0.52
CA ASN A 80 -18.65 -20.38 -0.98
C ASN A 80 -17.38 -19.90 -0.28
N TRP A 81 -16.35 -19.61 -1.06
CA TRP A 81 -15.03 -19.13 -0.63
C TRP A 81 -14.77 -17.77 -1.27
N TYR A 82 -14.37 -16.79 -0.46
CA TYR A 82 -14.17 -15.42 -0.91
C TYR A 82 -12.69 -15.07 -0.83
N VAL A 83 -12.22 -14.33 -1.83
CA VAL A 83 -10.86 -13.82 -1.96
C VAL A 83 -10.96 -12.33 -2.26
N ASP A 84 -10.04 -11.55 -1.71
CA ASP A 84 -9.96 -10.12 -1.94
C ASP A 84 -8.90 -9.79 -2.99
N VAL A 85 -9.21 -8.82 -3.85
CA VAL A 85 -8.30 -8.27 -4.84
C VAL A 85 -8.23 -6.77 -4.60
N SER A 86 -7.04 -6.29 -4.25
CA SER A 86 -6.77 -4.89 -3.97
C SER A 86 -5.69 -4.37 -4.93
N ILE A 87 -5.90 -3.18 -5.49
CA ILE A 87 -4.89 -2.50 -6.29
C ILE A 87 -4.09 -1.59 -5.36
N ILE A 88 -2.77 -1.75 -5.38
CA ILE A 88 -1.89 -0.95 -4.55
C ILE A 88 -1.45 0.26 -5.40
N PRO A 89 -1.76 1.50 -4.99
CA PRO A 89 -1.27 2.67 -5.71
C PRO A 89 0.26 2.70 -5.64
N GLU A 90 0.86 2.99 -6.79
CA GLU A 90 2.31 3.18 -6.89
C GLU A 90 2.73 4.34 -5.99
N ARG A 91 3.75 4.12 -5.17
CA ARG A 91 4.18 5.08 -4.14
C ARG A 91 4.71 6.33 -4.84
N GLU A 92 4.19 7.50 -4.47
CA GLU A 92 4.90 8.75 -4.74
C GLU A 92 6.23 8.70 -3.98
N GLU A 93 7.34 8.69 -4.71
CA GLU A 93 8.66 8.75 -4.11
C GLU A 93 8.74 10.01 -3.23
N VAL A 94 9.18 9.84 -1.98
CA VAL A 94 9.42 10.99 -1.10
C VAL A 94 10.54 11.81 -1.73
N PRO A 95 10.35 13.12 -1.99
CA PRO A 95 11.37 13.95 -2.59
C PRO A 95 12.69 13.85 -1.81
N SER A 96 13.79 13.77 -2.56
CA SER A 96 15.16 13.62 -2.07
C SER A 96 15.51 14.58 -0.92
N GLU A 97 16.27 14.11 0.06
CA GLU A 97 16.85 14.89 1.17
C GLU A 97 17.70 16.09 0.72
N ALA A 98 18.00 16.22 -0.58
CA ALA A 98 18.90 17.23 -1.13
C ALA A 98 18.30 18.64 -1.33
N ASP A 99 16.98 18.80 -1.32
CA ASP A 99 16.32 20.08 -1.65
C ASP A 99 15.99 20.91 -0.40
N TYR A 100 17.02 21.48 0.24
CA TYR A 100 16.86 22.39 1.36
C TYR A 100 17.52 23.77 1.15
N ARG A 101 16.82 24.82 1.59
CA ARG A 101 17.33 26.18 1.65
C ARG A 101 17.81 26.51 3.06
N ILE A 102 19.01 27.07 3.17
CA ILE A 102 19.56 27.52 4.45
C ILE A 102 19.46 29.05 4.53
N GLU A 103 18.81 29.54 5.59
CA GLU A 103 18.75 30.94 5.96
C GLU A 103 19.52 31.16 7.26
N LYS A 104 20.27 32.26 7.36
CA LYS A 104 21.00 32.66 8.56
C LYS A 104 20.31 33.84 9.21
N PHE A 105 20.30 33.90 10.53
CA PHE A 105 19.67 34.99 11.27
C PHE A 105 20.32 35.21 12.64
N HIS A 106 20.03 36.34 13.26
CA HIS A 106 20.51 36.68 14.60
C HIS A 106 19.74 35.92 15.68
N SER A 107 20.44 35.32 16.64
CA SER A 107 19.81 34.54 17.71
C SER A 107 19.02 35.45 18.66
N GLY A 108 17.71 35.22 18.81
CA GLY A 108 16.77 36.11 19.51
C GLY A 108 16.76 36.07 21.04
N GLY A 109 17.92 35.90 21.69
CA GLY A 109 18.02 35.82 23.16
C GLY A 109 18.40 37.14 23.84
N LYS A 110 18.16 37.26 25.16
CA LYS A 110 18.73 38.32 26.02
C LYS A 110 20.26 38.13 26.10
N GLY A 111 20.98 38.64 25.10
CA GLY A 111 22.42 38.46 24.97
C GLY A 111 23.18 39.77 24.86
N GLY A 112 24.38 39.84 25.43
CA GLY A 112 25.27 41.00 25.34
C GLY A 112 25.75 41.31 23.92
N GLN A 113 26.69 42.25 23.77
CA GLN A 113 27.19 42.77 22.47
C GLN A 113 27.45 41.70 21.40
N ASN A 114 27.91 40.50 21.78
CA ASN A 114 28.26 39.44 20.85
C ASN A 114 27.04 38.76 20.18
N VAL A 115 25.87 38.77 20.84
CA VAL A 115 24.62 38.17 20.32
C VAL A 115 23.97 39.06 19.26
N ASN A 116 24.12 40.38 19.37
CA ASN A 116 23.57 41.34 18.42
C ASN A 116 24.44 41.58 17.18
N LYS A 117 25.69 41.08 17.18
CA LYS A 117 26.66 41.32 16.10
C LYS A 117 26.89 40.12 15.17
N VAL A 118 26.62 38.90 15.64
CA VAL A 118 26.97 37.67 14.91
C VAL A 118 25.71 36.86 14.58
N GLU A 119 25.52 36.58 13.30
CA GLU A 119 24.45 35.72 12.76
C GLU A 119 24.73 34.24 13.03
N THR A 120 24.55 33.82 14.29
CA THR A 120 24.79 32.43 14.72
C THR A 120 23.60 31.51 14.48
N GLY A 121 22.39 32.05 14.32
CA GLY A 121 21.16 31.28 14.11
C GLY A 121 21.06 30.75 12.68
N VAL A 122 20.65 29.49 12.55
CA VAL A 122 20.48 28.83 11.25
C VAL A 122 19.07 28.27 11.15
N ARG A 123 18.40 28.55 10.05
CA ARG A 123 17.11 27.99 9.64
C ARG A 123 17.30 27.18 8.37
N VAL A 124 16.74 25.99 8.34
CA VAL A 124 16.76 25.08 7.20
C VAL A 124 15.31 24.85 6.79
N ILE A 125 15.01 25.07 5.51
CA ILE A 125 13.68 24.92 4.92
C ILE A 125 13.78 23.81 3.88
N HIS A 126 13.05 22.72 4.06
CA HIS A 126 12.93 21.69 3.05
C HIS A 126 11.92 22.16 2.00
N ILE A 127 12.41 22.42 0.79
CA ILE A 127 11.61 23.01 -0.31
C ILE A 127 10.42 22.11 -0.70
N PRO A 128 10.58 20.78 -0.80
CA PRO A 128 9.48 19.91 -1.22
C PRO A 128 8.35 19.81 -0.21
N THR A 129 8.67 19.76 1.09
CA THR A 129 7.65 19.56 2.14
C THR A 129 7.24 20.84 2.86
N GLY A 130 7.94 21.95 2.62
CA GLY A 130 7.75 23.22 3.35
C GLY A 130 8.20 23.18 4.81
N ILE A 131 8.76 22.06 5.28
CA ILE A 131 9.16 21.90 6.69
C ILE A 131 10.33 22.81 7.00
N THR A 132 10.17 23.59 8.06
CA THR A 132 11.19 24.55 8.50
C THR A 132 11.70 24.17 9.88
N VAL A 133 13.02 24.06 10.02
CA VAL A 133 13.70 23.73 11.27
C VAL A 133 14.73 24.82 11.56
N ALA A 134 14.80 25.30 12.80
CA ALA A 134 15.78 26.28 13.22
C ALA A 134 16.63 25.78 14.41
N SER A 135 17.88 26.26 14.49
CA SER A 135 18.79 26.02 15.61
C SER A 135 19.55 27.29 15.98
N THR A 136 19.50 27.65 17.26
CA THR A 136 20.19 28.81 17.87
C THR A 136 20.91 28.44 19.17
N GLU A 137 21.10 27.15 19.44
CA GLU A 137 21.61 26.66 20.72
C GLU A 137 23.10 26.92 20.91
N GLU A 138 23.86 26.83 19.81
CA GLU A 138 25.30 26.94 19.84
C GLU A 138 25.77 28.35 19.49
N ARG A 139 26.96 28.70 19.99
CA ARG A 139 27.63 29.96 19.63
C ARG A 139 28.21 29.94 18.21
N SER A 140 28.32 28.76 17.61
CA SER A 140 28.87 28.56 16.27
C SER A 140 27.78 28.31 15.24
N GLN A 141 27.81 29.08 14.15
CA GLN A 141 26.92 28.92 13.00
C GLN A 141 27.01 27.52 12.38
N TYR A 142 28.22 26.95 12.30
CA TYR A 142 28.44 25.61 11.75
C TYR A 142 27.76 24.53 12.59
N MET A 143 27.89 24.61 13.92
CA MET A 143 27.26 23.66 14.83
C MET A 143 25.74 23.77 14.79
N ASN A 144 25.20 24.99 14.71
CA ASN A 144 23.77 25.20 14.51
C ASN A 144 23.26 24.65 13.18
N LYS A 145 24.04 24.79 12.09
CA LYS A 145 23.71 24.18 10.79
C LYS A 145 23.63 22.66 10.90
N GLN A 146 24.64 22.01 11.49
CA GLN A 146 24.64 20.55 11.65
C GLN A 146 23.47 20.05 12.51
N LYS A 147 23.17 20.73 13.62
CA LYS A 147 22.02 20.40 14.47
C LYS A 147 20.70 20.56 13.74
N ALA A 148 20.51 21.64 12.98
CA ALA A 148 19.30 21.86 12.20
C ALA A 148 19.11 20.80 11.11
N LEU A 149 20.19 20.42 10.42
CA LEU A 149 20.16 19.33 9.43
C LEU A 149 19.84 17.98 10.08
N LYS A 150 20.48 17.64 11.21
CA LYS A 150 20.19 16.39 11.94
C LYS A 150 18.73 16.31 12.40
N ARG A 151 18.16 17.44 12.85
CA ARG A 151 16.74 17.55 13.21
C ARG A 151 15.84 17.38 12.00
N LEU A 152 16.15 18.04 10.89
CA LEU A 152 15.38 17.92 9.66
C LEU A 152 15.38 16.46 9.17
N GLN A 153 16.54 15.82 9.15
CA GLN A 153 16.65 14.40 8.78
C GLN A 153 15.82 13.51 9.71
N GLY A 154 15.90 13.70 11.03
CA GLY A 154 15.08 12.94 11.97
C GLY A 154 13.56 13.12 11.75
N ILE A 155 13.12 14.32 11.40
CA ILE A 155 11.71 14.60 11.06
C ILE A 155 11.33 13.90 9.75
N LEU A 156 12.16 13.99 8.70
CA LEU A 156 11.91 13.34 7.41
C LEU A 156 11.84 11.83 7.54
N THR A 157 12.80 11.20 8.25
CA THR A 157 12.78 9.75 8.51
C THR A 157 11.56 9.34 9.33
N ALA A 158 11.19 10.09 10.36
CA ALA A 158 9.99 9.79 11.14
C ALA A 158 8.71 9.94 10.31
N MET A 159 8.65 10.91 9.40
CA MET A 159 7.54 11.05 8.45
C MET A 159 7.47 9.90 7.46
N GLU A 160 8.61 9.45 6.95
CA GLU A 160 8.67 8.29 6.06
C GLU A 160 8.21 7.01 6.77
N GLN A 161 8.71 6.76 7.98
CA GLN A 161 8.28 5.63 8.81
C GLN A 161 6.77 5.72 9.12
N ALA A 162 6.27 6.89 9.54
CA ALA A 162 4.86 7.08 9.82
C ALA A 162 3.98 6.93 8.56
N ALA A 163 4.47 7.33 7.38
CA ALA A 163 3.78 7.11 6.12
C ALA A 163 3.72 5.61 5.78
N GLY A 164 4.86 4.90 5.91
CA GLY A 164 4.93 3.44 5.76
C GLY A 164 4.01 2.70 6.72
N ASP A 165 4.00 3.07 8.01
CA ASP A 165 3.18 2.45 9.05
C ASP A 165 1.68 2.73 8.85
N LYS A 166 1.31 3.95 8.41
CA LYS A 166 -0.09 4.27 8.07
C LYS A 166 -0.55 3.46 6.87
N GLN A 167 0.28 3.34 5.85
CA GLN A 167 -0.03 2.57 4.64
C GLN A 167 -0.11 1.07 4.95
N ALA A 168 0.82 0.54 5.74
CA ALA A 168 0.80 -0.85 6.20
C ALA A 168 -0.44 -1.14 7.06
N ASN A 169 -0.83 -0.22 7.96
CA ASN A 169 -2.04 -0.36 8.77
C ASN A 169 -3.32 -0.21 7.96
N GLN A 170 -3.36 0.68 6.95
CA GLN A 170 -4.50 0.82 6.04
C GLN A 170 -4.65 -0.43 5.19
N ALA A 171 -3.56 -0.89 4.54
CA ALA A 171 -3.53 -2.15 3.80
C ALA A 171 -3.99 -3.31 4.71
N TRP A 172 -3.46 -3.43 5.93
CA TRP A 172 -3.86 -4.48 6.87
C TRP A 172 -5.35 -4.39 7.27
N ARG A 173 -5.88 -3.19 7.49
CA ARG A 173 -7.30 -2.98 7.81
C ARG A 173 -8.22 -3.30 6.64
N GLU A 174 -7.83 -2.94 5.42
CA GLU A 174 -8.56 -3.25 4.19
C GLU A 174 -8.54 -4.75 3.90
N HIS A 175 -7.38 -5.41 4.05
CA HIS A 175 -7.24 -6.87 3.94
C HIS A 175 -8.09 -7.65 4.97
N THR A 176 -8.44 -7.04 6.10
CA THR A 176 -9.21 -7.71 7.16
C THR A 176 -10.71 -7.72 6.87
N ARG A 177 -11.21 -6.88 5.96
CA ARG A 177 -12.65 -6.68 5.74
C ARG A 177 -13.11 -7.19 4.38
N ILE A 178 -12.89 -8.48 4.11
CA ILE A 178 -13.51 -9.14 2.95
C ILE A 178 -15.04 -9.01 3.05
N VAL A 179 -15.63 -8.23 2.13
CA VAL A 179 -17.08 -8.06 2.05
C VAL A 179 -17.68 -9.33 1.42
N ARG A 180 -18.54 -10.02 2.17
CA ARG A 180 -19.26 -11.19 1.66
C ARG A 180 -20.48 -10.72 0.89
N GLY A 181 -20.41 -10.73 -0.45
CA GLY A 181 -21.50 -10.33 -1.35
C GLY A 181 -21.02 -9.40 -2.47
N ASN A 182 -21.75 -9.35 -3.60
CA ASN A 182 -21.40 -8.59 -4.81
C ASN A 182 -19.99 -8.91 -5.38
N PRO A 183 -19.71 -10.18 -5.71
CA PRO A 183 -18.41 -10.55 -6.25
C PRO A 183 -18.16 -9.91 -7.62
N VAL A 184 -16.93 -9.46 -7.89
CA VAL A 184 -16.55 -8.94 -9.21
C VAL A 184 -16.42 -10.04 -10.26
N ARG A 185 -16.07 -11.24 -9.81
CA ARG A 185 -16.02 -12.46 -10.62
C ARG A 185 -16.41 -13.67 -9.80
N VAL A 186 -17.06 -14.63 -10.46
CA VAL A 186 -17.45 -15.91 -9.89
C VAL A 186 -16.76 -17.03 -10.65
N TYR A 187 -16.19 -17.97 -9.90
CA TYR A 187 -15.56 -19.18 -10.41
C TYR A 187 -16.22 -20.41 -9.79
N GLU A 188 -16.38 -21.48 -10.56
CA GLU A 188 -17.09 -22.68 -10.12
C GLU A 188 -16.28 -23.95 -10.28
N GLY A 189 -16.51 -24.89 -9.35
CA GLY A 189 -15.97 -26.24 -9.38
C GLY A 189 -14.47 -26.31 -9.07
N MET A 190 -13.95 -27.54 -9.07
CA MET A 190 -12.53 -27.80 -8.82
C MET A 190 -11.63 -27.30 -9.95
N ASP A 191 -12.14 -27.32 -11.18
CA ASP A 191 -11.46 -26.82 -12.37
C ASP A 191 -11.39 -25.28 -12.44
N PHE A 192 -12.03 -24.59 -11.47
CA PHE A 192 -12.00 -23.13 -11.35
C PHE A 192 -12.46 -22.43 -12.64
N ARG A 193 -13.59 -22.86 -13.19
CA ARG A 193 -14.14 -22.30 -14.44
C ARG A 193 -14.84 -20.98 -14.16
N ARG A 194 -14.54 -19.95 -14.95
CA ARG A 194 -15.19 -18.64 -14.86
C ARG A 194 -16.64 -18.72 -15.30
N GLU A 195 -17.55 -18.19 -14.48
CA GLU A 195 -18.96 -18.02 -14.86
C GLU A 195 -19.09 -16.80 -15.80
N ALA A 196 -19.71 -16.99 -16.96
CA ALA A 196 -19.74 -15.98 -18.03
C ALA A 196 -20.70 -14.79 -17.78
N GLY A 197 -21.41 -14.74 -16.65
CA GLY A 197 -22.56 -13.84 -16.47
C GLY A 197 -22.47 -12.78 -15.37
N HIS A 198 -21.43 -12.76 -14.54
CA HIS A 198 -21.39 -11.88 -13.36
C HIS A 198 -20.62 -10.57 -13.64
N MET A 199 -21.21 -9.67 -14.42
CA MET A 199 -20.80 -8.24 -14.42
C MET A 199 -21.55 -7.52 -13.29
N ARG A 200 -20.86 -6.61 -12.57
CA ARG A 200 -21.49 -5.76 -11.54
C ARG A 200 -22.79 -5.15 -12.08
N CYS A 201 -23.88 -5.24 -11.34
CA CYS A 201 -25.17 -4.59 -11.65
C CYS A 201 -25.06 -3.06 -11.86
N ALA A 202 -23.92 -2.43 -11.54
CA ALA A 202 -23.68 -1.01 -11.78
C ALA A 202 -23.72 -0.61 -13.27
N ASP A 203 -23.41 -1.54 -14.19
CA ASP A 203 -23.36 -1.25 -15.64
C ASP A 203 -24.69 -1.46 -16.38
N GLN A 204 -25.77 -1.83 -15.69
CA GLN A 204 -27.08 -2.01 -16.31
C GLN A 204 -27.87 -0.69 -16.48
N ARG A 205 -27.38 0.43 -15.95
CA ARG A 205 -28.05 1.74 -16.09
C ARG A 205 -27.81 2.45 -17.42
N THR A 206 -26.80 2.07 -18.20
CA THR A 206 -26.45 2.70 -19.49
C THR A 206 -27.03 2.00 -20.72
N LYS A 207 -27.72 0.86 -20.57
CA LYS A 207 -28.29 0.10 -21.70
C LYS A 207 -29.81 0.22 -21.89
N ASN A 208 -30.52 0.91 -20.99
CA ASN A 208 -31.97 1.15 -21.11
C ASN A 208 -32.33 2.63 -21.36
N ALA A 209 -31.43 3.38 -22.00
CA ALA A 209 -31.68 4.74 -22.46
C ALA A 209 -31.33 4.83 -23.94
N LEU A 210 -32.10 4.16 -24.79
CA LEU A 210 -32.27 4.40 -26.22
C LEU A 210 -33.60 3.79 -26.67
#